data_AF-A0AAD8Y5X5-F1
#
_entry.id   AF-A0AAD8Y5X5-F1
#
_cell.length_a   1.000
_cell.length_b   1.000
_cell.length_c   1.000
_cell.angle_alpha   90.00
_cell.angle_beta   90.00
_cell.angle_gamma   90.00
#
_symmetry.space_group_name_H-M   'P 1'
#
loop_
_entity.id
_entity.type
_entity.pdbx_description
1 polymer ?
#
loop_
_entity_poly.entity_id
_entity_poly.type
_entity_poly.pdbx_seq_one_letter_code
_entity_poly.pdbx_strand_id
1 'polypeptide(L)'
;MPSKKKKKSSRGKARKGSNSNNKKEEKHGTPSTPMERLNIDDDTEVALLDEAIKLAAAEKKAMKAAVAEKEEIAKSKNQSCCHGCVPTEEDVRVALTFGETFVTALDSVKKQVDIWRLFAIAREATRVKYPEVWADPAKLKMLVSFHLYMATQSVLEGEMIVAKTYAAMAFHLEECWNKTRATLTGAKLLELHRGDDHTLVQYLRKNIPCQCLDAKYEQVKSITKIGFCCNDQCSLPNRRVERRSMVYCTRCRDANYCSRECQEAVWPFHKKQCHAIVDAKAKLDSRK
;
A
#
# COMPACT_ATOMS: atom_id res chain seq x y z
N MET A 1 -38.16 14.18 -24.76
CA MET A 1 -38.16 12.71 -24.88
C MET A 1 -37.22 12.34 -26.02
N PRO A 2 -36.20 11.50 -25.78
CA PRO A 2 -36.25 10.15 -26.32
C PRO A 2 -35.82 9.05 -25.33
N SER A 3 -36.64 8.01 -25.36
CA SER A 3 -36.54 6.62 -24.93
C SER A 3 -35.22 6.07 -24.36
N LYS A 4 -35.28 5.75 -23.07
CA LYS A 4 -34.33 4.89 -22.34
C LYS A 4 -34.41 3.44 -22.83
N LYS A 5 -33.35 2.92 -23.45
CA LYS A 5 -33.18 1.47 -23.69
C LYS A 5 -32.76 0.78 -22.39
N LYS A 6 -33.67 0.00 -21.80
CA LYS A 6 -33.43 -0.93 -20.69
C LYS A 6 -32.50 -2.05 -21.14
N LYS A 7 -31.27 -2.13 -20.63
CA LYS A 7 -30.43 -3.34 -20.72
C LYS A 7 -30.88 -4.32 -19.64
N LYS A 8 -31.37 -5.48 -20.08
CA LYS A 8 -31.77 -6.61 -19.23
C LYS A 8 -30.53 -7.24 -18.58
N SER A 9 -30.66 -7.45 -17.28
CA SER A 9 -29.76 -8.20 -16.40
C SER A 9 -29.84 -9.69 -16.72
N SER A 10 -28.72 -10.31 -17.10
CA SER A 10 -28.56 -11.77 -17.13
C SER A 10 -27.91 -12.22 -15.82
N ARG A 11 -28.77 -12.70 -14.92
CA ARG A 11 -28.45 -13.29 -13.63
C ARG A 11 -27.76 -14.65 -13.84
N GLY A 12 -26.43 -14.66 -13.75
CA GLY A 12 -25.62 -15.88 -13.78
C GLY A 12 -25.91 -16.76 -12.57
N LYS A 13 -26.47 -17.94 -12.84
CA LYS A 13 -26.82 -18.99 -11.86
C LYS A 13 -25.56 -19.53 -11.18
N ALA A 14 -25.64 -19.63 -9.86
CA ALA A 14 -24.66 -20.31 -9.00
C ALA A 14 -24.53 -21.80 -9.40
N ARG A 15 -23.29 -22.26 -9.65
CA ARG A 15 -22.94 -23.68 -9.62
C ARG A 15 -22.37 -23.99 -8.23
N LYS A 16 -23.19 -24.62 -7.38
CA LYS A 16 -22.72 -25.36 -6.21
C LYS A 16 -22.04 -26.63 -6.71
N GLY A 17 -20.71 -26.68 -6.66
CA GLY A 17 -19.95 -27.91 -6.80
C GLY A 17 -19.92 -28.62 -5.45
N SER A 18 -20.82 -29.57 -5.26
CA SER A 18 -20.76 -30.56 -4.20
C SER A 18 -19.65 -31.56 -4.52
N ASN A 19 -18.51 -31.46 -3.81
CA ASN A 19 -17.44 -32.45 -3.91
C ASN A 19 -17.78 -33.61 -2.97
N SER A 20 -18.50 -34.59 -3.49
CA SER A 20 -18.82 -35.85 -2.81
C SER A 20 -17.57 -36.74 -2.77
N ASN A 21 -17.07 -36.96 -1.56
CA ASN A 21 -16.14 -38.02 -1.21
C ASN A 21 -16.66 -39.36 -1.74
N ASN A 22 -16.01 -39.91 -2.76
CA ASN A 22 -16.17 -41.31 -3.16
C ASN A 22 -14.94 -42.06 -2.66
N LYS A 23 -15.04 -42.57 -1.43
CA LYS A 23 -14.06 -43.47 -0.83
C LYS A 23 -14.32 -44.86 -1.43
N LYS A 24 -13.60 -45.17 -2.51
CA LYS A 24 -13.62 -46.50 -3.13
C LYS A 24 -12.71 -47.40 -2.27
N GLU A 25 -13.31 -48.27 -1.48
CA GLU A 25 -12.61 -49.35 -0.79
C GLU A 25 -12.12 -50.36 -1.83
N GLU A 26 -10.86 -50.23 -2.23
CA GLU A 26 -10.12 -51.31 -2.87
C GLU A 26 -9.72 -52.32 -1.80
N LYS A 27 -10.42 -53.47 -1.80
CA LYS A 27 -9.98 -54.69 -1.12
C LYS A 27 -8.71 -55.18 -1.81
N HIS A 28 -7.55 -54.75 -1.31
CA HIS A 28 -6.28 -55.37 -1.63
C HIS A 28 -6.22 -56.77 -1.00
N GLY A 29 -6.21 -57.79 -1.86
CA GLY A 29 -5.82 -59.14 -1.47
C GLY A 29 -4.39 -59.11 -0.93
N THR A 30 -4.19 -59.68 0.25
CA THR A 30 -2.91 -59.94 0.88
C THR A 30 -2.10 -60.95 0.07
N PRO A 31 -0.97 -60.58 -0.55
CA PRO A 31 0.04 -61.54 -0.96
C PRO A 31 0.83 -61.90 0.30
N SER A 32 0.67 -63.12 0.81
CA SER A 32 1.51 -63.64 1.90
C SER A 32 2.88 -64.00 1.32
N THR A 33 3.69 -63.00 1.01
CA THR A 33 5.10 -63.18 0.73
C THR A 33 5.82 -63.22 2.09
N PRO A 34 6.64 -64.24 2.38
CA PRO A 34 7.45 -64.27 3.60
C PRO A 34 8.42 -63.08 3.54
N MET A 35 8.21 -62.06 4.38
CA MET A 35 9.23 -61.03 4.57
C MET A 35 10.39 -61.68 5.33
N GLU A 36 11.46 -62.00 4.60
CA GLU A 36 12.79 -62.12 5.19
C GLU A 36 13.06 -60.84 5.98
N ARG A 37 13.05 -60.93 7.31
CA ARG A 37 13.56 -59.88 8.18
C ARG A 37 15.06 -59.82 7.95
N LEU A 38 15.48 -58.92 7.06
CA LEU A 38 16.87 -58.49 7.01
C LEU A 38 17.17 -57.83 8.36
N ASN A 39 17.97 -58.50 9.19
CA ASN A 39 18.56 -57.91 10.38
C ASN A 39 19.55 -56.85 9.91
N ILE A 40 19.06 -55.63 9.72
CA ILE A 40 19.92 -54.46 9.54
C ILE A 40 20.46 -54.16 10.93
N ASP A 41 21.79 -54.16 11.07
CA ASP A 41 22.46 -53.78 12.32
C ASP A 41 22.03 -52.35 12.71
N ASP A 42 21.65 -52.13 13.96
CA ASP A 42 21.16 -50.84 14.47
C ASP A 42 22.14 -49.67 14.17
N ASP A 43 23.44 -49.98 14.09
CA ASP A 43 24.50 -49.03 13.74
C ASP A 43 24.39 -48.50 12.29
N THR A 44 23.85 -49.30 11.36
CA THR A 44 23.67 -48.89 9.95
C THR A 44 22.51 -47.91 9.80
N GLU A 45 21.44 -48.07 10.58
CA GLU A 45 20.27 -47.17 10.55
C GLU A 45 20.64 -45.77 11.05
N VAL A 46 21.44 -45.68 12.11
CA VAL A 46 21.93 -44.40 12.66
C VAL A 46 22.79 -43.66 11.62
N ALA A 47 23.67 -44.38 10.91
CA ALA A 47 24.52 -43.79 9.87
C ALA A 47 23.70 -43.22 8.69
N LEU A 48 22.67 -43.95 8.24
CA LEU A 48 21.77 -43.50 7.18
C LEU A 48 20.95 -42.27 7.59
N LEU A 49 20.50 -42.22 8.85
CA LEU A 49 19.76 -41.07 9.37
C LEU A 49 20.65 -39.81 9.42
N ASP A 50 21.89 -39.94 9.88
CA ASP A 50 22.86 -38.84 9.93
C ASP A 50 23.20 -38.32 8.53
N GLU A 51 23.32 -39.21 7.54
CA GLU A 51 23.52 -38.83 6.14
C GLU A 51 22.31 -38.07 5.58
N ALA A 52 21.09 -38.54 5.85
CA ALA A 52 19.86 -37.87 5.44
C ALA A 52 19.73 -36.46 6.05
N ILE A 53 20.09 -36.28 7.33
CA ILE A 53 20.10 -34.97 7.99
C ILE A 53 21.11 -34.02 7.33
N LYS A 54 22.31 -34.51 7.01
CA LYS A 54 23.34 -33.72 6.32
C LYS A 54 22.87 -33.30 4.92
N LEU A 55 22.23 -34.20 4.18
CA LEU A 55 21.69 -33.91 2.85
C LEU A 55 20.58 -32.85 2.92
N ALA A 56 19.62 -32.99 3.84
CA ALA A 56 18.55 -32.01 4.03
C ALA A 56 19.09 -30.63 4.43
N ALA A 57 20.13 -30.57 5.25
CA ALA A 57 20.80 -29.31 5.61
C ALA A 57 21.50 -28.66 4.41
N ALA A 58 22.14 -29.45 3.55
CA ALA A 58 22.78 -28.99 2.32
C ALA A 58 21.75 -28.45 1.31
N GLU A 59 20.65 -29.16 1.10
CA GLU A 59 19.54 -28.72 0.23
C GLU A 59 18.93 -27.41 0.72
N LYS A 60 18.67 -27.29 2.04
CA LYS A 60 18.17 -26.05 2.64
C LYS A 60 19.16 -24.89 2.46
N LYS A 61 20.47 -25.14 2.55
CA LYS A 61 21.52 -24.14 2.30
C LYS A 61 21.55 -23.72 0.83
N ALA A 62 21.45 -24.67 -0.11
CA ALA A 62 21.39 -24.41 -1.54
C ALA A 62 20.15 -23.59 -1.94
N MET A 63 18.97 -23.94 -1.39
CA MET A 63 17.75 -23.16 -1.61
C MET A 63 17.89 -21.71 -1.12
N LYS A 64 18.49 -21.48 0.06
CA LYS A 64 18.74 -20.12 0.56
C LYS A 64 19.71 -19.35 -0.33
N ALA A 65 20.79 -19.97 -0.81
CA ALA A 65 21.75 -19.34 -1.71
C ALA A 65 21.10 -18.94 -3.05
N ALA A 66 20.28 -19.83 -3.63
CA ALA A 66 19.57 -19.55 -4.87
C ALA A 66 18.52 -18.42 -4.72
N VAL A 67 17.89 -18.28 -3.55
CA VAL A 67 17.00 -17.14 -3.26
C VAL A 67 17.81 -15.83 -3.18
N ALA A 68 18.94 -15.83 -2.47
CA ALA A 68 19.80 -14.65 -2.35
C ALA A 68 20.38 -14.20 -3.70
N GLU A 69 20.84 -15.13 -4.55
CA GLU A 69 21.35 -14.81 -5.88
C GLU A 69 20.26 -14.19 -6.78
N LYS A 70 19.03 -14.71 -6.74
CA LYS A 70 17.89 -14.13 -7.46
C LYS A 70 17.55 -12.73 -6.96
N GLU A 71 17.65 -12.48 -5.65
CA GLU A 71 17.46 -11.16 -5.06
C GLU A 71 18.52 -10.16 -5.53
N GLU A 72 19.80 -10.55 -5.60
CA GLU A 72 20.89 -9.69 -6.08
C GLU A 72 20.76 -9.38 -7.59
N ILE A 73 20.41 -10.36 -8.41
CA ILE A 73 20.13 -10.13 -9.85
C ILE A 73 18.95 -9.18 -10.02
N ALA A 74 17.90 -9.30 -9.19
CA ALA A 74 16.75 -8.40 -9.23
C ALA A 74 17.13 -6.97 -8.80
N LYS A 75 17.97 -6.80 -7.78
CA LYS A 75 18.49 -5.49 -7.35
C LYS A 75 19.30 -4.83 -8.46
N SER A 76 20.23 -5.56 -9.08
CA SER A 76 21.06 -5.05 -10.18
C SER A 76 20.22 -4.60 -11.38
N LYS A 77 19.18 -5.36 -11.76
CA LYS A 77 18.27 -4.97 -12.86
C LYS A 77 17.41 -3.75 -12.53
N ASN A 78 17.09 -3.52 -11.26
CA ASN A 78 16.28 -2.38 -10.83
C ASN A 78 17.07 -1.06 -10.76
N GLN A 79 18.41 -1.11 -10.58
CA GLN A 79 19.24 0.09 -10.47
C GLN A 79 19.28 0.96 -11.74
N SER A 80 18.87 0.46 -12.91
CA SER A 80 18.89 1.22 -14.16
C SER A 80 17.57 1.93 -14.49
N CYS A 81 16.48 1.67 -13.76
CA CYS A 81 15.20 2.31 -14.05
C CYS A 81 15.06 3.64 -13.32
N CYS A 82 14.93 4.73 -14.07
CA CYS A 82 14.71 6.06 -13.49
C CYS A 82 13.28 6.30 -12.99
N HIS A 83 12.39 5.29 -13.02
CA HIS A 83 10.98 5.38 -12.60
C HIS A 83 10.23 6.64 -13.11
N GLY A 84 10.54 7.07 -14.35
CA GLY A 84 9.94 8.27 -14.96
C GLY A 84 10.45 9.62 -14.44
N CYS A 85 11.51 9.64 -13.64
CA CYS A 85 12.14 10.84 -13.11
C CYS A 85 13.65 10.82 -13.42
N VAL A 86 14.11 11.79 -14.23
CA VAL A 86 15.54 11.99 -14.50
C VAL A 86 15.91 13.40 -14.01
N PRO A 87 16.05 13.59 -12.69
CA PRO A 87 16.35 14.90 -12.13
C PRO A 87 17.79 15.31 -12.47
N THR A 88 18.02 16.61 -12.68
CA THR A 88 19.39 17.15 -12.70
C THR A 88 20.01 17.08 -11.29
N GLU A 89 21.33 17.24 -11.18
CA GLU A 89 21.99 17.30 -9.87
C GLU A 89 21.39 18.41 -8.97
N GLU A 90 21.05 19.55 -9.57
CA GLU A 90 20.43 20.65 -8.85
C GLU A 90 18.99 20.32 -8.42
N ASP A 91 18.21 19.65 -9.28
CA ASP A 91 16.87 19.19 -8.90
C ASP A 91 16.92 18.25 -7.69
N VAL A 92 17.90 17.34 -7.66
CA VAL A 92 18.12 16.44 -6.51
C VAL A 92 18.44 17.23 -5.25
N ARG A 93 19.34 18.22 -5.33
CA ARG A 93 19.71 19.07 -4.19
C ARG A 93 18.50 19.83 -3.64
N VAL A 94 17.73 20.46 -4.52
CA VAL A 94 16.50 21.19 -4.15
C VAL A 94 15.49 20.23 -3.52
N ALA A 95 15.25 19.07 -4.13
CA ALA A 95 14.25 18.13 -3.65
C ALA A 95 14.61 17.50 -2.29
N LEU A 96 15.88 17.18 -2.07
CA LEU A 96 16.36 16.64 -0.79
C LEU A 96 16.20 17.67 0.34
N THR A 97 16.69 18.90 0.15
CA THR A 97 16.60 19.94 1.19
C THR A 97 15.15 20.39 1.45
N PHE A 98 14.33 20.43 0.41
CA PHE A 98 12.88 20.64 0.54
C PHE A 98 12.24 19.53 1.35
N GLY A 99 12.53 18.27 1.00
CA GLY A 99 11.99 17.09 1.68
C GLY A 99 12.42 17.01 3.15
N GLU A 100 13.68 17.30 3.46
CA GLU A 100 14.20 17.38 4.82
C GLU A 100 13.47 18.44 5.66
N THR A 101 13.25 19.63 5.09
CA THR A 101 12.49 20.70 5.76
C THR A 101 11.06 20.25 6.03
N PHE A 102 10.43 19.56 5.08
CA PHE A 102 9.09 19.03 5.22
C PHE A 102 9.00 17.98 6.33
N VAL A 103 9.91 17.00 6.33
CA VAL A 103 9.95 15.92 7.34
C VAL A 103 10.26 16.48 8.73
N THR A 104 11.24 17.38 8.84
CA THR A 104 11.56 18.05 10.11
C THR A 104 10.33 18.78 10.69
N ALA A 105 9.55 19.44 9.83
CA ALA A 105 8.32 20.09 10.27
C ALA A 105 7.25 19.08 10.70
N LEU A 106 7.14 17.91 10.06
CA LEU A 106 6.26 16.83 10.52
C LEU A 106 6.68 16.31 11.90
N ASP A 107 7.97 16.09 12.12
CA ASP A 107 8.54 15.55 13.36
C ASP A 107 8.50 16.55 14.53
N SER A 108 8.49 17.86 14.23
CA SER A 108 8.43 18.92 15.24
C SER A 108 7.11 18.94 16.04
N VAL A 109 6.07 18.28 15.52
CA VAL A 109 4.74 18.29 16.11
C VAL A 109 4.56 17.06 17.01
N LYS A 110 4.14 17.30 18.26
CA LYS A 110 3.84 16.22 19.23
C LYS A 110 2.80 15.23 18.67
N LYS A 111 2.95 13.94 19.02
CA LYS A 111 2.25 12.74 18.49
C LYS A 111 0.70 12.74 18.45
N GLN A 112 0.02 13.82 18.83
CA GLN A 112 -1.45 13.90 18.95
C GLN A 112 -2.14 14.80 17.92
N VAL A 113 -1.42 15.31 16.92
CA VAL A 113 -2.03 16.16 15.90
C VAL A 113 -2.58 15.32 14.75
N ASP A 114 -3.75 15.70 14.25
CA ASP A 114 -4.34 15.06 13.07
C ASP A 114 -3.41 15.22 11.86
N ILE A 115 -3.38 14.22 10.97
CA ILE A 115 -2.44 14.18 9.83
C ILE A 115 -2.59 15.39 8.91
N TRP A 116 -3.78 15.96 8.85
CA TRP A 116 -4.07 17.14 8.06
C TRP A 116 -3.29 18.35 8.52
N ARG A 117 -3.36 18.61 9.82
CA ARG A 117 -2.64 19.70 10.45
C ARG A 117 -1.13 19.46 10.42
N LEU A 118 -0.67 18.22 10.54
CA LEU A 118 0.75 17.88 10.32
C LEU A 118 1.22 18.31 8.94
N PHE A 119 0.54 17.88 7.88
CA PHE A 119 0.91 18.23 6.51
C PHE A 119 0.71 19.72 6.20
N ALA A 120 -0.29 20.38 6.82
CA ALA A 120 -0.45 21.82 6.69
C ALA A 120 0.70 22.61 7.32
N ILE A 121 1.24 22.16 8.46
CA ILE A 121 2.41 22.74 9.11
C ILE A 121 3.66 22.54 8.24
N ALA A 122 3.88 21.32 7.74
CA ALA A 122 5.01 21.02 6.86
C ALA A 122 4.96 21.79 5.54
N ARG A 123 3.75 21.97 4.99
CA ARG A 123 3.51 22.84 3.84
C ARG A 123 3.87 24.28 4.15
N GLU A 124 3.45 24.82 5.29
CA GLU A 124 3.75 26.21 5.63
C GLU A 124 5.25 26.43 5.85
N ALA A 125 5.92 25.51 6.55
CA ALA A 125 7.37 25.56 6.75
C ALA A 125 8.13 25.57 5.42
N THR A 126 7.76 24.70 4.48
CA THR A 126 8.37 24.68 3.14
C THR A 126 7.98 25.89 2.29
N ARG A 127 6.77 26.44 2.46
CA ARG A 127 6.32 27.66 1.75
C ARG A 127 7.10 28.89 2.16
N VAL A 128 7.43 29.02 3.45
CA VAL A 128 8.25 30.12 3.97
C VAL A 128 9.70 29.98 3.52
N LYS A 129 10.27 28.77 3.55
CA LYS A 129 11.68 28.55 3.21
C LYS A 129 11.97 28.52 1.70
N TYR A 130 11.02 28.05 0.89
CA TYR A 130 11.18 27.87 -0.56
C TYR A 130 10.06 28.54 -1.38
N PRO A 131 9.82 29.86 -1.22
CA PRO A 131 8.73 30.54 -1.92
C PRO A 131 8.83 30.42 -3.44
N GLU A 132 10.05 30.37 -3.99
CA GLU A 132 10.33 30.20 -5.42
C GLU A 132 9.95 28.83 -5.97
N VAL A 133 9.94 27.78 -5.14
CA VAL A 133 9.43 26.46 -5.51
C VAL A 133 7.90 26.50 -5.59
N TRP A 134 7.25 27.10 -4.59
CA TRP A 134 5.79 27.17 -4.53
C TRP A 134 5.17 28.12 -5.57
N ALA A 135 5.94 29.09 -6.05
CA ALA A 135 5.54 30.00 -7.12
C ALA A 135 5.65 29.36 -8.52
N ASP A 136 6.37 28.24 -8.66
CA ASP A 136 6.67 27.61 -9.95
C ASP A 136 6.03 26.21 -10.06
N PRO A 137 4.94 26.06 -10.86
CA PRO A 137 4.30 24.77 -11.09
C PRO A 137 5.23 23.70 -11.67
N ALA A 138 6.25 24.08 -12.44
CA ALA A 138 7.21 23.13 -13.00
C ALA A 138 8.09 22.53 -11.90
N LYS A 139 8.54 23.34 -10.94
CA LYS A 139 9.29 22.87 -9.75
C LYS A 139 8.43 21.98 -8.87
N LEU A 140 7.16 22.32 -8.62
CA LEU A 140 6.25 21.46 -7.86
C LEU A 140 6.01 20.13 -8.57
N LYS A 141 5.84 20.14 -9.89
CA LYS A 141 5.72 18.91 -10.69
C LYS A 141 7.00 18.07 -10.61
N MET A 142 8.18 18.69 -10.68
CA MET A 142 9.47 18.04 -10.49
C MET A 142 9.53 17.38 -9.11
N LEU A 143 9.16 18.09 -8.04
CA LEU A 143 9.14 17.53 -6.68
C LEU A 143 8.19 16.34 -6.57
N VAL A 144 6.99 16.41 -7.14
CA VAL A 144 6.05 15.28 -7.17
C VAL A 144 6.71 14.06 -7.82
N SER A 145 7.32 14.23 -9.00
CA SER A 145 8.03 13.14 -9.70
C SER A 145 9.19 12.59 -8.88
N PHE A 146 9.99 13.44 -8.23
CA PHE A 146 11.11 13.04 -7.38
C PHE A 146 10.63 12.21 -6.18
N HIS A 147 9.57 12.65 -5.50
CA HIS A 147 9.03 11.92 -4.34
C HIS A 147 8.38 10.59 -4.76
N LEU A 148 7.76 10.52 -5.94
CA LEU A 148 7.29 9.25 -6.52
C LEU A 148 8.45 8.29 -6.82
N TYR A 149 9.55 8.81 -7.37
CA TYR A 149 10.79 8.06 -7.59
C TYR A 149 11.35 7.51 -6.27
N MET A 150 11.56 8.36 -5.26
CA MET A 150 12.09 7.96 -3.95
C MET A 150 11.18 6.93 -3.27
N ALA A 151 9.86 7.15 -3.31
CA ALA A 151 8.90 6.18 -2.76
C ALA A 151 9.01 4.81 -3.45
N THR A 152 9.27 4.78 -4.75
CA THR A 152 9.40 3.54 -5.51
C THR A 152 10.71 2.82 -5.18
N GLN A 153 11.83 3.54 -5.14
CA GLN A 153 13.11 2.96 -4.72
C GLN A 153 13.00 2.35 -3.32
N SER A 154 12.43 3.09 -2.36
CA SER A 154 12.24 2.57 -1.00
C SER A 154 11.32 1.33 -0.96
N VAL A 155 10.30 1.23 -1.81
CA VAL A 155 9.48 0.00 -1.92
C VAL A 155 10.30 -1.20 -2.42
N LEU A 156 11.19 -0.98 -3.40
CA LEU A 156 12.04 -2.01 -3.99
C LEU A 156 13.14 -2.46 -3.02
N GLU A 157 13.63 -1.55 -2.19
CA GLU A 157 14.63 -1.81 -1.13
C GLU A 157 14.00 -2.44 0.13
N GLY A 158 12.67 -2.39 0.28
CA GLY A 158 11.96 -2.93 1.44
C GLY A 158 11.70 -1.92 2.56
N GLU A 159 12.08 -0.66 2.37
CA GLU A 159 11.92 0.45 3.31
C GLU A 159 10.49 1.05 3.27
N MET A 160 9.51 0.25 3.69
CA MET A 160 8.09 0.59 3.55
C MET A 160 7.67 1.85 4.31
N ILE A 161 8.29 2.18 5.44
CA ILE A 161 7.97 3.39 6.22
C ILE A 161 8.41 4.64 5.45
N VAL A 162 9.64 4.63 4.94
CA VAL A 162 10.22 5.72 4.14
C VAL A 162 9.40 5.90 2.85
N ALA A 163 9.04 4.81 2.19
CA ALA A 163 8.20 4.83 0.99
C ALA A 163 6.83 5.50 1.23
N LYS A 164 6.17 5.21 2.36
CA LYS A 164 4.87 5.80 2.72
C LYS A 164 4.97 7.30 2.94
N THR A 165 6.06 7.77 3.56
CA THR A 165 6.33 9.20 3.74
C THR A 165 6.48 9.90 2.39
N TYR A 166 7.36 9.42 1.52
CA TYR A 166 7.55 10.01 0.19
C TYR A 166 6.29 9.98 -0.67
N ALA A 167 5.53 8.87 -0.67
CA ALA A 167 4.28 8.77 -1.40
C ALA A 167 3.22 9.75 -0.90
N ALA A 168 3.12 9.92 0.43
CA ALA A 168 2.21 10.88 1.05
C ALA A 168 2.60 12.33 0.72
N MET A 169 3.89 12.64 0.68
CA MET A 169 4.39 13.95 0.26
C MET A 169 4.09 14.22 -1.22
N ALA A 170 4.35 13.26 -2.12
CA ALA A 170 4.02 13.38 -3.53
C ALA A 170 2.52 13.67 -3.73
N PHE A 171 1.66 12.89 -3.05
CA PHE A 171 0.22 13.09 -3.08
C PHE A 171 -0.18 14.48 -2.55
N HIS A 172 0.40 14.91 -1.44
CA HIS A 172 0.10 16.21 -0.84
C HIS A 172 0.51 17.39 -1.74
N LEU A 173 1.70 17.34 -2.32
CA LEU A 173 2.19 18.36 -3.23
C LEU A 173 1.28 18.41 -4.47
N GLU A 174 0.99 17.27 -5.09
CA GLU A 174 0.10 17.16 -6.25
C GLU A 174 -1.26 17.83 -6.00
N GLU A 175 -1.87 17.56 -4.86
CA GLU A 175 -3.15 18.15 -4.45
C GLU A 175 -3.04 19.67 -4.22
N CYS A 176 -1.92 20.17 -3.69
CA CYS A 176 -1.77 21.59 -3.38
C CYS A 176 -1.66 22.47 -4.64
N TRP A 177 -1.04 21.96 -5.71
CA TRP A 177 -0.83 22.75 -6.93
C TRP A 177 -1.89 22.49 -8.01
N ASN A 178 -2.47 21.29 -8.05
CA ASN A 178 -3.62 21.01 -8.90
C ASN A 178 -4.87 21.69 -8.35
N LYS A 179 -5.08 22.96 -8.74
CA LYS A 179 -6.31 23.74 -8.47
C LYS A 179 -7.60 23.07 -8.97
N THR A 180 -7.48 21.96 -9.70
CA THR A 180 -8.56 21.13 -10.20
C THR A 180 -9.10 20.13 -9.17
N ARG A 181 -8.47 20.00 -7.99
CA ARG A 181 -9.02 19.24 -6.86
C ARG A 181 -9.49 20.18 -5.77
N ALA A 182 -10.77 20.05 -5.42
CA ALA A 182 -11.45 21.03 -4.58
C ALA A 182 -10.99 20.97 -3.13
N THR A 183 -10.58 19.78 -2.71
CA THR A 183 -10.11 19.48 -1.36
C THR A 183 -9.16 18.31 -1.44
N LEU A 184 -8.04 18.43 -0.74
CA LEU A 184 -7.17 17.29 -0.48
C LEU A 184 -8.01 16.19 0.18
N THR A 185 -7.83 14.93 -0.24
CA THR A 185 -8.63 13.83 0.34
C THR A 185 -7.92 13.31 1.57
N GLY A 186 -8.42 13.65 2.75
CA GLY A 186 -7.74 13.39 4.01
C GLY A 186 -7.55 11.92 4.30
N ALA A 187 -8.63 11.17 4.06
CA ALA A 187 -8.60 9.72 4.11
C ALA A 187 -7.51 9.14 3.20
N LYS A 188 -7.34 9.69 1.99
CA LYS A 188 -6.36 9.16 1.04
C LYS A 188 -4.92 9.42 1.49
N LEU A 189 -4.65 10.62 2.00
CA LEU A 189 -3.34 10.97 2.57
C LEU A 189 -3.01 10.06 3.77
N LEU A 190 -3.99 9.85 4.66
CA LEU A 190 -3.85 8.97 5.82
C LEU A 190 -3.60 7.51 5.41
N GLU A 191 -4.33 7.03 4.40
CA GLU A 191 -4.15 5.69 3.84
C GLU A 191 -2.78 5.50 3.19
N LEU A 192 -2.22 6.50 2.52
CA LEU A 192 -0.87 6.40 1.96
C LEU A 192 0.19 6.42 3.05
N HIS A 193 0.05 7.31 4.04
CA HIS A 193 1.04 7.47 5.09
C HIS A 193 1.04 6.31 6.10
N ARG A 194 -0.12 5.74 6.43
CA ARG A 194 -0.24 4.71 7.48
C ARG A 194 -0.78 3.36 7.01
N GLY A 195 -1.28 3.27 5.78
CA GLY A 195 -2.01 2.10 5.29
C GLY A 195 -1.15 0.88 4.97
N ASP A 196 -1.82 -0.10 4.37
CA ASP A 196 -1.23 -1.34 3.91
C ASP A 196 -0.38 -1.17 2.64
N ASP A 197 0.51 -2.13 2.43
CA ASP A 197 1.48 -2.10 1.34
C ASP A 197 0.81 -2.23 -0.02
N HIS A 198 -0.34 -2.92 -0.11
CA HIS A 198 -1.15 -2.97 -1.33
C HIS A 198 -1.60 -1.57 -1.73
N THR A 199 -2.11 -0.77 -0.80
CA THR A 199 -2.57 0.60 -1.09
C THR A 199 -1.42 1.49 -1.57
N LEU A 200 -0.24 1.39 -0.95
CA LEU A 200 0.96 2.14 -1.36
C LEU A 200 1.44 1.73 -2.75
N VAL A 201 1.70 0.43 -2.97
CA VAL A 201 2.21 -0.08 -4.26
C VAL A 201 1.22 0.17 -5.38
N GLN A 202 -0.09 0.00 -5.12
CA GLN A 202 -1.13 0.33 -6.10
C GLN A 202 -1.15 1.82 -6.46
N TYR A 203 -0.87 2.71 -5.49
CA TYR A 203 -0.78 4.14 -5.76
C TYR A 203 0.44 4.45 -6.63
N LEU A 204 1.63 3.97 -6.27
CA LEU A 204 2.86 4.23 -7.03
C LEU A 204 2.77 3.69 -8.46
N ARG A 205 2.28 2.45 -8.63
CA ARG A 205 2.09 1.82 -9.95
C ARG A 205 1.15 2.61 -10.87
N LYS A 206 0.17 3.33 -10.32
CA LYS A 206 -0.74 4.18 -11.11
C LYS A 206 -0.11 5.50 -11.54
N ASN A 207 0.88 5.99 -10.79
CA ASN A 207 1.48 7.30 -11.02
C ASN A 207 2.84 7.21 -11.72
N ILE A 208 3.40 6.01 -11.88
CA ILE A 208 4.70 5.78 -12.49
C ILE A 208 4.55 4.77 -13.63
N PRO A 209 4.89 5.14 -14.88
CA PRO A 209 4.78 4.26 -16.03
C PRO A 209 5.97 3.29 -16.12
N CYS A 210 6.24 2.52 -15.06
CA CYS A 210 7.31 1.51 -15.05
C CYS A 210 6.81 0.14 -14.55
N GLN A 211 7.47 -0.93 -15.00
CA GLN A 211 7.14 -2.30 -14.64
C GLN A 211 7.84 -2.78 -13.36
N CYS A 212 8.76 -2.00 -12.79
CA CYS A 212 9.52 -2.38 -11.59
C CYS A 212 8.62 -2.73 -10.39
N LEU A 213 7.43 -2.13 -10.33
CA LEU A 213 6.46 -2.39 -9.26
C LEU A 213 5.52 -3.57 -9.55
N ASP A 214 5.55 -4.18 -10.74
CA ASP A 214 4.63 -5.27 -11.07
C ASP A 214 4.89 -6.51 -10.19
N ALA A 215 6.16 -6.92 -10.05
CA ALA A 215 6.52 -8.03 -9.17
C ALA A 215 6.13 -7.77 -7.71
N LYS A 216 6.40 -6.56 -7.21
CA LYS A 216 5.99 -6.16 -5.85
C LYS A 216 4.47 -6.14 -5.71
N TYR A 217 3.75 -5.65 -6.71
CA TYR A 217 2.30 -5.62 -6.72
C TYR A 217 1.70 -7.03 -6.62
N GLU A 218 2.26 -7.99 -7.37
CA GLU A 218 1.84 -9.40 -7.31
C GLU A 218 2.01 -10.00 -5.91
N GLN A 219 3.05 -9.60 -5.17
CA GLN A 219 3.27 -10.02 -3.78
C GLN A 219 2.22 -9.43 -2.83
N VAL A 220 1.81 -8.17 -3.04
CA VAL A 220 0.94 -7.46 -2.08
C VAL A 220 -0.53 -7.43 -2.47
N LYS A 221 -0.93 -7.79 -3.69
CA LYS A 221 -2.32 -7.62 -4.18
C LYS A 221 -3.37 -8.42 -3.39
N SER A 222 -2.97 -9.48 -2.70
CA SER A 222 -3.82 -10.30 -1.83
C SER A 222 -3.97 -9.70 -0.42
N ILE A 223 -3.13 -8.75 -0.03
CA ILE A 223 -3.24 -8.06 1.26
C ILE A 223 -4.57 -7.31 1.31
N THR A 224 -5.33 -7.61 2.36
CA THR A 224 -6.59 -6.93 2.68
C THR A 224 -6.33 -5.44 2.83
N LYS A 225 -7.06 -4.63 2.06
CA LYS A 225 -6.96 -3.17 2.14
C LYS A 225 -7.48 -2.69 3.49
N ILE A 226 -6.70 -1.89 4.17
CA ILE A 226 -7.03 -1.34 5.49
C ILE A 226 -7.33 0.15 5.35
N GLY A 227 -8.40 0.59 6.00
CA GLY A 227 -8.66 2.01 6.20
C GLY A 227 -8.66 2.38 7.68
N PHE A 228 -8.81 3.68 7.94
CA PHE A 228 -8.67 4.26 9.27
C PHE A 228 -9.94 5.00 9.68
N CYS A 229 -10.46 4.66 10.85
CA CYS A 229 -11.60 5.37 11.43
C CYS A 229 -11.17 6.79 11.84
N CYS A 230 -11.94 7.79 11.40
CA CYS A 230 -11.72 9.20 11.74
C CYS A 230 -12.08 9.53 13.21
N ASN A 231 -12.76 8.63 13.93
CA ASN A 231 -12.97 8.77 15.37
C ASN A 231 -11.68 8.46 16.12
N ASP A 232 -11.07 9.47 16.73
CA ASP A 232 -9.87 9.36 17.57
C ASP A 232 -10.09 8.51 18.82
N GLN A 233 -11.33 8.47 19.34
CA GLN A 233 -11.76 7.63 20.46
C GLN A 233 -12.29 6.25 20.01
N CYS A 234 -12.04 5.84 18.76
CA CYS A 234 -12.45 4.53 18.27
C CYS A 234 -11.76 3.41 19.06
N SER A 235 -12.54 2.43 19.53
CA SER A 235 -12.06 1.30 20.33
C SER A 235 -11.26 0.27 19.53
N LEU A 236 -11.28 0.33 18.20
CA LEU A 236 -10.49 -0.58 17.36
C LEU A 236 -8.99 -0.30 17.51
N PRO A 237 -8.13 -1.33 17.57
CA PRO A 237 -6.69 -1.16 17.64
C PRO A 237 -6.16 -0.30 16.50
N ASN A 238 -5.46 0.79 16.84
CA ASN A 238 -4.94 1.78 15.88
C ASN A 238 -6.00 2.36 14.92
N ARG A 239 -7.28 2.24 15.26
CA ARG A 239 -8.44 2.67 14.44
C ARG A 239 -8.49 1.97 13.08
N ARG A 240 -7.87 0.80 12.95
CA ARG A 240 -7.75 0.05 11.69
C ARG A 240 -8.95 -0.86 11.49
N VAL A 241 -9.47 -0.89 10.27
CA VAL A 241 -10.58 -1.75 9.86
C VAL A 241 -10.42 -2.10 8.39
N GLU A 242 -10.94 -3.26 7.97
CA GLU A 242 -10.97 -3.62 6.56
C GLU A 242 -11.72 -2.54 5.74
N ARG A 243 -11.09 -2.03 4.68
CA ARG A 243 -11.64 -0.90 3.90
C ARG A 243 -13.05 -1.18 3.37
N ARG A 244 -13.37 -2.44 3.04
CA ARG A 244 -14.68 -2.83 2.50
C ARG A 244 -15.82 -2.76 3.51
N SER A 245 -15.53 -2.80 4.81
CA SER A 245 -16.54 -2.70 5.87
C SER A 245 -16.69 -1.30 6.44
N MET A 246 -15.90 -0.34 5.96
CA MET A 246 -15.99 1.05 6.41
C MET A 246 -17.24 1.73 5.87
N VAL A 247 -17.80 2.59 6.71
CA VAL A 247 -18.80 3.57 6.32
C VAL A 247 -18.12 4.91 6.06
N TYR A 248 -18.62 5.68 5.10
CA TYR A 248 -18.08 7.00 4.80
C TYR A 248 -19.15 8.06 5.02
N CYS A 249 -18.73 9.29 5.33
CA CYS A 249 -19.65 10.41 5.37
C CYS A 249 -20.29 10.58 4.00
N THR A 250 -21.59 10.30 3.88
CA THR A 250 -22.31 10.31 2.59
C THR A 250 -22.34 11.70 1.95
N ARG A 251 -22.18 12.75 2.76
CA ARG A 251 -22.19 14.14 2.33
C ARG A 251 -20.86 14.60 1.73
N CYS A 252 -19.75 14.53 2.47
CA CYS A 252 -18.45 15.00 1.96
C CYS A 252 -17.61 13.91 1.27
N ARG A 253 -17.86 12.63 1.60
CA ARG A 253 -17.11 11.44 1.16
C ARG A 253 -15.61 11.48 1.47
N ASP A 254 -15.20 12.28 2.46
CA ASP A 254 -13.79 12.46 2.82
C ASP A 254 -13.41 11.81 4.16
N ALA A 255 -14.39 11.62 5.05
CA ALA A 255 -14.20 10.94 6.32
C ALA A 255 -14.71 9.50 6.27
N ASN A 256 -13.88 8.57 6.77
CA ASN A 256 -14.21 7.15 6.88
C ASN A 256 -14.34 6.75 8.35
N TYR A 257 -15.28 5.86 8.65
CA TYR A 257 -15.56 5.37 9.99
C TYR A 257 -15.71 3.85 9.94
N CYS A 258 -15.37 3.17 11.04
CA CYS A 258 -15.59 1.73 11.13
C CYS A 258 -17.05 1.35 11.34
N SER A 259 -17.88 2.28 11.82
CA SER A 259 -19.30 2.06 12.10
C SER A 259 -20.07 3.38 12.11
N ARG A 260 -21.41 3.30 12.14
CA ARG A 260 -22.29 4.47 12.21
C ARG A 260 -22.17 5.17 13.56
N GLU A 261 -21.99 4.42 14.64
CA GLU A 261 -21.81 4.95 16.00
C GLU A 261 -20.56 5.83 16.08
N CYS A 262 -19.44 5.40 15.46
CA CYS A 262 -18.23 6.22 15.37
C CYS A 262 -18.44 7.48 14.53
N GLN A 263 -19.27 7.42 13.48
CA GLN A 263 -19.61 8.59 12.68
C GLN A 263 -20.44 9.60 13.49
N GLU A 264 -21.45 9.13 14.22
CA GLU A 264 -22.34 9.96 15.05
C GLU A 264 -21.58 10.60 16.22
N ALA A 265 -20.70 9.85 16.89
CA ALA A 265 -19.87 10.36 17.99
C ALA A 265 -18.98 11.55 17.59
N VAL A 266 -18.44 11.54 16.37
CA VAL A 266 -17.55 12.60 15.86
C VAL A 266 -18.32 13.69 15.10
N TRP A 267 -19.61 13.48 14.81
CA TRP A 267 -20.39 14.39 13.98
C TRP A 267 -20.34 15.86 14.45
N PRO A 268 -20.43 16.19 15.75
CA PRO A 268 -20.32 17.58 16.21
C PRO A 268 -19.05 18.28 15.73
N PHE A 269 -17.91 17.58 15.72
CA PHE A 269 -16.62 18.10 15.26
C PHE A 269 -16.50 18.04 13.73
N HIS A 270 -16.93 16.94 13.11
CA HIS A 270 -16.85 16.76 11.67
C HIS A 270 -17.76 17.73 10.91
N LYS A 271 -18.91 18.14 11.47
CA LYS A 271 -19.92 18.96 10.78
C LYS A 271 -19.30 20.19 10.12
N LYS A 272 -18.51 20.98 10.85
CA LYS A 272 -17.86 22.19 10.31
C LYS A 272 -16.92 21.88 9.13
N GLN A 273 -16.10 20.84 9.27
CA GLN A 273 -15.19 20.38 8.22
C GLN A 273 -15.96 19.83 7.01
N CYS A 274 -17.04 19.08 7.25
CA CYS A 274 -17.92 18.53 6.22
C CYS A 274 -18.51 19.63 5.34
N HIS A 275 -19.02 20.71 5.96
CA HIS A 275 -19.52 21.89 5.24
C HIS A 275 -18.42 22.52 4.39
N ALA A 276 -17.25 22.81 4.97
CA ALA A 276 -16.13 23.40 4.24
C ALA A 276 -15.70 22.56 3.03
N ILE A 277 -15.68 21.22 3.17
CA ILE A 277 -15.32 20.31 2.09
C ILE A 277 -16.37 20.33 0.97
N VAL A 278 -17.64 20.29 1.33
CA VAL A 278 -18.75 20.33 0.37
C VAL A 278 -18.76 21.65 -0.40
N ASP A 279 -18.58 22.77 0.29
CA ASP A 279 -18.58 24.10 -0.32
C ASP A 279 -17.39 24.27 -1.26
N ALA A 280 -16.21 23.76 -0.87
CA ALA A 280 -15.03 23.77 -1.72
C ALA A 280 -15.24 22.93 -2.98
N LYS A 281 -15.84 21.72 -2.86
CA LYS A 281 -16.23 20.86 -4.00
C LYS A 281 -17.21 21.56 -4.95
N ALA A 282 -18.25 22.18 -4.41
CA ALA A 282 -19.22 22.93 -5.22
C ALA A 282 -18.58 24.09 -6.00
N LYS A 283 -17.69 24.87 -5.34
CA LYS A 283 -16.96 25.98 -5.98
C LYS A 283 -16.03 25.53 -7.10
N LEU A 284 -15.47 24.32 -6.99
CA LEU A 284 -14.66 23.76 -8.06
C LEU A 284 -15.54 23.31 -9.24
N ASP A 285 -16.62 22.59 -8.96
CA ASP A 285 -17.49 22.07 -10.00
C ASP A 285 -18.18 23.19 -10.79
N SER A 286 -18.42 24.36 -10.17
CA SER A 286 -18.94 25.54 -10.86
C SER A 286 -17.93 26.25 -11.78
N ARG A 287 -16.64 25.87 -11.75
CA ARG A 287 -15.60 26.44 -12.63
C ARG A 287 -15.36 25.62 -13.89
N LYS A 288 -15.93 24.42 -13.98
CA LYS A 288 -15.86 23.54 -15.15
C LYS A 288 -16.95 23.90 -16.15
#